data_AF-A0A5B6TCY3-F1
#
_entry.id   AF-A0A5B6TCY3-F1
#
_cell.length_a   1.000
_cell.length_b   1.000
_cell.length_c   1.000
_cell.angle_alpha   90.00
_cell.angle_beta   90.00
_cell.angle_gamma   90.00
#
_symmetry.space_group_name_H-M   'P 1'
#
loop_
_entity.id
_entity.type
_entity.pdbx_description
1 polymer ?
#
loop_
_entity_poly.entity_id
_entity_poly.type
_entity_poly.pdbx_seq_one_letter_code
_entity_poly.pdbx_strand_id
1 'polypeptide(L)'
;MKVLFLSICLLLVMSQNLLFGQPKNTSTVPINQVGYQETLALVLKAEKKAMARRMYMKNRKTDPDYEFTSWRAIFQKEAPALIANPEQHAHSLLMILKSQEIEKDEGFNVDLVRVLYPICIEQYAEVIHTVHGLYSEGKVDLFTLALTANPSFYFCSNVYENRHNQILQQELQHVADLLKPANSPYEELVTSGIKDLLSGKEDEDYQEFITNHSPYLPNKPCKSEK
;
A
#
# COMPACT_ATOMS: atom_id res chain seq x y z
N MET A 1 13.92 3.58 47.28
CA MET A 1 12.93 2.69 46.61
C MET A 1 12.46 3.14 45.23
N LYS A 2 12.60 4.42 44.80
CA LYS A 2 12.19 4.85 43.45
C LYS A 2 13.21 4.58 42.32
N VAL A 3 14.51 4.44 42.64
CA VAL A 3 15.57 4.25 41.62
C VAL A 3 15.66 2.80 41.12
N LEU A 4 15.31 1.81 41.95
CA LEU A 4 15.30 0.40 41.53
C LEU A 4 14.17 0.09 40.52
N PHE A 5 13.05 0.82 40.59
CA PHE A 5 11.89 0.56 39.74
C PHE A 5 12.12 1.01 38.28
N LEU A 6 12.79 2.14 38.07
CA LEU A 6 13.15 2.60 36.72
C LEU A 6 14.16 1.67 36.03
N SER A 7 15.08 1.08 36.78
CA SER A 7 16.11 0.19 36.22
C SER A 7 15.54 -1.15 35.77
N ILE A 8 14.50 -1.66 36.46
CA ILE A 8 13.79 -2.89 36.08
C ILE A 8 12.88 -2.67 34.87
N CYS A 9 12.25 -1.50 34.76
CA CYS A 9 11.47 -1.13 33.57
C CYS A 9 12.36 -0.98 32.32
N LEU A 10 13.57 -0.40 32.43
CA LEU A 10 14.49 -0.31 31.30
C LEU A 10 15.00 -1.69 30.85
N LEU A 11 15.25 -2.60 31.79
CA LEU A 11 15.66 -3.97 31.48
C LEU A 11 14.54 -4.81 30.85
N LEU A 12 13.27 -4.55 31.18
CA LEU A 12 12.11 -5.19 30.56
C LEU A 12 11.80 -4.65 29.15
N VAL A 13 12.02 -3.37 28.89
CA VAL A 13 11.90 -2.79 27.53
C VAL A 13 13.05 -3.28 26.64
N MET A 14 14.25 -3.44 27.20
CA MET A 14 15.41 -4.00 26.48
C MET A 14 15.26 -5.51 26.20
N SER A 15 14.60 -6.28 27.08
CA SER A 15 14.39 -7.71 26.86
C SER A 15 13.26 -8.03 25.89
N GLN A 16 12.26 -7.15 25.73
CA GLN A 16 11.26 -7.28 24.66
C GLN A 16 11.87 -7.02 23.27
N ASN A 17 12.80 -6.07 23.15
CA ASN A 17 13.55 -5.84 21.90
C ASN A 17 14.53 -6.97 21.54
N LEU A 18 14.88 -7.84 22.50
CA LEU A 18 15.73 -9.02 22.28
C LEU A 18 14.94 -10.30 21.98
N LEU A 19 13.62 -10.31 22.23
CA LEU A 19 12.72 -11.45 21.96
C LEU A 19 11.97 -11.33 20.64
N PHE A 20 11.88 -10.12 20.06
CA PHE A 20 11.59 -9.97 18.64
C PHE A 20 12.88 -10.23 17.87
N GLY A 21 13.00 -11.47 17.39
CA GLY A 21 14.09 -11.88 16.51
C GLY A 21 14.32 -10.82 15.45
N GLN A 22 15.58 -10.45 15.25
CA GLN A 22 16.01 -9.70 14.09
C GLN A 22 15.31 -10.28 12.86
N PRO A 23 14.71 -9.47 11.97
CA PRO A 23 14.17 -9.98 10.72
C PRO A 23 15.31 -10.74 10.04
N LYS A 24 15.13 -12.06 10.04
CA LYS A 24 16.02 -13.04 9.42
C LYS A 24 16.13 -12.59 7.98
N ASN A 25 17.33 -12.10 7.58
CA ASN A 25 17.68 -11.68 6.22
C ASN A 25 16.76 -12.34 5.19
N THR A 26 15.67 -11.66 4.84
CA THR A 26 14.95 -11.95 3.61
C THR A 26 15.98 -11.69 2.55
N SER A 27 16.32 -12.73 1.79
CA SER A 27 17.13 -12.61 0.59
C SER A 27 16.58 -11.42 -0.20
N THR A 28 17.24 -10.26 -0.09
CA THR A 28 16.85 -9.07 -0.82
C THR A 28 17.26 -9.37 -2.24
N VAL A 29 16.34 -9.96 -3.00
CA VAL A 29 16.38 -9.88 -4.46
C VAL A 29 16.64 -8.41 -4.74
N PRO A 30 17.79 -8.04 -5.33
CA PRO A 30 18.08 -6.64 -5.55
C PRO A 30 16.95 -6.13 -6.44
N ILE A 31 16.16 -5.20 -5.90
CA ILE A 31 15.24 -4.42 -6.71
C ILE A 31 16.12 -3.86 -7.83
N ASN A 32 15.86 -4.26 -9.08
CA ASN A 32 16.49 -3.63 -10.23
C ASN A 32 15.96 -2.20 -10.28
N GLN A 33 16.65 -1.30 -9.57
CA GLN A 33 16.20 0.04 -9.31
C GLN A 33 16.35 0.89 -10.57
N VAL A 34 15.23 1.39 -11.08
CA VAL A 34 15.23 2.52 -12.01
C VAL A 34 15.54 3.79 -11.22
N GLY A 35 16.33 4.68 -11.81
CA GLY A 35 16.74 5.94 -11.17
C GLY A 35 15.53 6.77 -10.71
N TYR A 36 15.65 7.38 -9.53
CA TYR A 36 14.62 8.22 -8.93
C TYR A 36 14.08 9.28 -9.90
N GLN A 37 14.96 9.97 -10.62
CA GLN A 37 14.58 11.03 -11.57
C GLN A 37 13.75 10.52 -12.74
N GLU A 38 14.04 9.32 -13.24
CA GLU A 38 13.27 8.70 -14.30
C GLU A 38 11.87 8.31 -13.82
N THR A 39 11.79 7.67 -12.64
CA THR A 39 10.51 7.33 -12.03
C THR A 39 9.67 8.57 -11.75
N LEU A 40 10.28 9.63 -11.22
CA LEU A 40 9.61 10.89 -10.96
C LEU A 40 9.07 11.51 -12.25
N ALA A 41 9.84 11.52 -13.34
CA ALA A 41 9.39 12.04 -14.62
C ALA A 41 8.16 11.27 -15.16
N LEU A 42 8.15 9.94 -15.03
CA LEU A 42 7.01 9.11 -15.40
C LEU A 42 5.76 9.43 -14.57
N VAL A 43 5.91 9.51 -13.25
CA VAL A 43 4.83 9.86 -12.33
C VAL A 43 4.25 11.23 -12.69
N LEU A 44 5.08 12.28 -12.77
CA LEU A 44 4.60 13.63 -13.05
C LEU A 44 3.88 13.75 -14.39
N LYS A 45 4.32 12.98 -15.40
CA LYS A 45 3.66 12.93 -16.71
C LYS A 45 2.26 12.33 -16.63
N ALA A 46 2.11 11.20 -15.93
CA ALA A 46 0.81 10.55 -15.73
C ALA A 46 -0.11 11.40 -14.83
N GLU A 47 0.43 11.94 -13.73
CA GLU A 47 -0.31 12.76 -12.76
C GLU A 47 -0.88 14.02 -13.37
N LYS A 48 -0.14 14.69 -14.27
CA LYS A 48 -0.68 15.87 -14.98
C LYS A 48 -1.99 15.55 -15.70
N LYS A 49 -2.14 14.34 -16.24
CA LYS A 49 -3.36 13.89 -16.92
C LYS A 49 -4.41 13.41 -15.92
N ALA A 50 -4.00 12.69 -14.88
CA ALA A 50 -4.88 12.19 -13.84
C ALA A 50 -5.52 13.34 -13.04
N MET A 51 -4.75 14.36 -12.67
CA MET A 51 -5.24 15.59 -12.03
C MET A 51 -6.26 16.33 -12.90
N ALA A 52 -5.97 16.54 -14.19
CA ALA A 52 -6.90 17.17 -15.11
C ALA A 52 -8.22 16.39 -15.23
N ARG A 53 -8.14 15.06 -15.19
CA ARG A 53 -9.30 14.17 -15.15
C ARG A 53 -10.09 14.32 -13.85
N ARG A 54 -9.43 14.28 -12.68
CA ARG A 54 -10.06 14.48 -11.37
C ARG A 54 -10.82 15.80 -11.31
N MET A 55 -10.22 16.89 -11.79
CA MET A 55 -10.88 18.20 -11.87
C MET A 55 -12.14 18.18 -12.73
N TYR A 56 -12.11 17.52 -13.89
CA TYR A 56 -13.27 17.40 -14.77
C TYR A 56 -14.40 16.55 -14.16
N MET A 57 -14.05 15.58 -13.31
CA MET A 57 -15.01 14.66 -12.69
C MET A 57 -15.52 15.11 -11.31
N LYS A 58 -14.91 16.12 -10.67
CA LYS A 58 -15.16 16.55 -9.28
C LYS A 58 -16.65 16.71 -8.88
N ASN A 59 -17.52 17.07 -9.82
CA ASN A 59 -18.95 17.29 -9.56
C ASN A 59 -19.85 16.20 -10.18
N ARG A 60 -19.29 15.06 -10.57
CA ARG A 60 -20.01 13.96 -11.19
C ARG A 60 -20.04 12.79 -10.23
N LYS A 61 -21.21 12.17 -10.07
CA LYS A 61 -21.26 10.84 -9.45
C LYS A 61 -20.60 9.86 -10.40
N THR A 62 -19.55 9.22 -9.93
CA THR A 62 -18.77 8.25 -10.68
C THR A 62 -18.79 6.93 -9.97
N ASP A 63 -18.90 5.88 -10.78
CA ASP A 63 -18.72 4.51 -10.33
C ASP A 63 -17.24 4.29 -9.97
N PRO A 64 -16.91 3.76 -8.77
CA PRO A 64 -15.54 3.45 -8.38
C PRO A 64 -14.77 2.58 -9.40
N ASP A 65 -15.43 1.62 -10.06
CA ASP A 65 -14.80 0.75 -11.06
C ASP A 65 -14.42 1.55 -12.31
N TYR A 66 -15.26 2.52 -12.68
CA TYR A 66 -14.98 3.44 -13.76
C TYR A 66 -13.81 4.38 -13.42
N GLU A 67 -13.73 4.85 -12.17
CA GLU A 67 -12.61 5.67 -11.72
C GLU A 67 -11.29 4.91 -11.80
N PHE A 68 -11.26 3.67 -11.30
CA PHE A 68 -10.07 2.83 -11.35
C PHE A 68 -9.67 2.53 -12.80
N THR A 69 -10.62 2.12 -13.65
CA THR A 69 -10.36 1.84 -15.06
C THR A 69 -9.86 3.08 -15.80
N SER A 70 -10.46 4.24 -15.56
CA SER A 70 -10.05 5.52 -16.15
C SER A 70 -8.66 5.93 -15.68
N TRP A 71 -8.34 5.77 -14.39
CA TRP A 71 -7.02 6.04 -13.83
C TRP A 71 -5.97 5.16 -14.51
N ARG A 72 -6.22 3.85 -14.55
CA ARG A 72 -5.28 2.88 -15.13
C ARG A 72 -5.02 3.15 -16.60
N ALA A 73 -6.05 3.49 -17.38
CA ALA A 73 -5.89 3.84 -18.78
C ALA A 73 -4.98 5.06 -18.98
N ILE A 74 -5.03 6.05 -18.08
CA ILE A 74 -4.12 7.20 -18.10
C ILE A 74 -2.68 6.74 -17.83
N PHE A 75 -2.46 6.00 -16.74
CA PHE A 75 -1.12 5.55 -16.38
C PHE A 75 -0.52 4.59 -17.42
N GLN A 76 -1.31 3.68 -17.96
CA GLN A 76 -0.89 2.77 -19.03
C GLN A 76 -0.44 3.52 -20.28
N LYS A 77 -1.08 4.65 -20.60
CA LYS A 77 -0.72 5.47 -21.77
C LYS A 77 0.48 6.36 -21.51
N GLU A 78 0.49 7.05 -20.37
CA GLU A 78 1.46 8.12 -20.11
C GLU A 78 2.75 7.61 -19.47
N ALA A 79 2.64 6.57 -18.64
CA ALA A 79 3.73 5.93 -17.90
C ALA A 79 3.64 4.39 -17.97
N PRO A 80 3.65 3.78 -19.18
CA PRO A 80 3.47 2.34 -19.36
C PRO A 80 4.47 1.50 -18.56
N ALA A 81 5.69 1.99 -18.35
CA ALA A 81 6.71 1.30 -17.56
C ALA A 81 6.31 1.10 -16.09
N LEU A 82 5.63 2.08 -15.48
CA LEU A 82 5.13 1.98 -14.10
C LEU A 82 4.08 0.87 -13.96
N ILE A 83 3.24 0.67 -14.97
CA ILE A 83 2.19 -0.37 -14.95
C ILE A 83 2.76 -1.73 -15.34
N ALA A 84 3.71 -1.78 -16.28
CA ALA A 84 4.30 -3.02 -16.74
C ALA A 84 5.24 -3.66 -15.71
N ASN A 85 6.04 -2.84 -14.99
CA ASN A 85 7.06 -3.32 -14.06
C ASN A 85 7.08 -2.48 -12.75
N PRO A 86 5.97 -2.42 -11.99
CA PRO A 86 5.89 -1.57 -10.79
C PRO A 86 6.97 -1.88 -9.75
N GLU A 87 7.38 -3.15 -9.65
CA GLU A 87 8.46 -3.62 -8.78
C GLU A 87 9.81 -2.90 -8.99
N GLN A 88 10.17 -2.58 -10.23
CA GLN A 88 11.43 -1.88 -10.56
C GLN A 88 11.43 -0.42 -10.10
N HIS A 89 10.22 0.13 -9.92
CA HIS A 89 9.98 1.52 -9.53
C HIS A 89 9.59 1.66 -8.05
N ALA A 90 9.31 0.56 -7.35
CA ALA A 90 8.71 0.58 -6.02
C ALA A 90 9.48 1.46 -5.02
N HIS A 91 10.81 1.30 -4.94
CA HIS A 91 11.65 2.12 -4.07
C HIS A 91 11.54 3.62 -4.41
N SER A 92 11.63 3.95 -5.69
CA SER A 92 11.53 5.35 -6.16
C SER A 92 10.14 5.93 -5.92
N LEU A 93 9.07 5.16 -6.08
CA LEU A 93 7.69 5.56 -5.78
C LEU A 93 7.50 5.86 -4.29
N LEU A 94 8.06 5.04 -3.39
CA LEU A 94 8.07 5.30 -1.96
C LEU A 94 8.86 6.57 -1.59
N MET A 95 9.99 6.81 -2.26
CA MET A 95 10.76 8.04 -2.08
C MET A 95 9.99 9.29 -2.54
N ILE A 96 9.23 9.18 -3.64
CA ILE A 96 8.33 10.26 -4.09
C ILE A 96 7.21 10.48 -3.07
N LEU A 97 6.60 9.42 -2.54
CA LEU A 97 5.56 9.49 -1.51
C LEU A 97 6.06 10.19 -0.24
N LYS A 98 7.32 9.95 0.16
CA LYS A 98 7.99 10.61 1.29
C LYS A 98 8.37 12.07 1.03
N SER A 99 8.63 12.45 -0.22
CA SER A 99 9.22 13.75 -0.55
C SER A 99 8.32 14.92 -0.15
N GLN A 100 8.90 15.93 0.50
CA GLN A 100 8.23 17.21 0.79
C GLN A 100 8.53 18.26 -0.27
N GLU A 101 9.45 17.98 -1.20
CA GLU A 101 9.85 18.90 -2.27
C GLU A 101 8.88 18.87 -3.46
N ILE A 102 8.00 17.86 -3.50
CA ILE A 102 6.99 17.68 -4.53
C ILE A 102 5.65 18.09 -3.94
N GLU A 103 5.01 19.06 -4.56
CA GLU A 103 3.62 19.42 -4.24
C GLU A 103 2.69 18.27 -4.64
N LYS A 104 1.97 17.72 -3.66
CA LYS A 104 1.09 16.56 -3.82
C LYS A 104 -0.27 16.86 -3.19
N ASP A 105 -1.34 16.53 -3.91
CA ASP A 105 -2.68 16.42 -3.33
C ASP A 105 -2.96 14.99 -2.87
N GLU A 106 -4.07 14.77 -2.16
CA GLU A 106 -4.50 13.44 -1.73
C GLU A 106 -4.60 12.47 -2.93
N GLY A 107 -5.06 12.95 -4.08
CA GLY A 107 -5.20 12.17 -5.30
C GLY A 107 -3.86 11.68 -5.89
N PHE A 108 -2.79 12.46 -5.74
CA PHE A 108 -1.44 12.07 -6.14
C PHE A 108 -0.96 10.89 -5.30
N ASN A 109 -1.12 10.96 -3.97
CA ASN A 109 -0.74 9.87 -3.07
C ASN A 109 -1.52 8.59 -3.37
N VAL A 110 -2.83 8.72 -3.64
CA VAL A 110 -3.71 7.61 -4.06
C VAL A 110 -3.17 6.92 -5.30
N ASP A 111 -2.83 7.70 -6.32
CA ASP A 111 -2.37 7.18 -7.60
C ASP A 111 -1.01 6.48 -7.47
N LEU A 112 -0.08 7.01 -6.67
CA LEU A 112 1.19 6.34 -6.36
C LEU A 112 0.97 4.97 -5.70
N VAL A 113 0.11 4.92 -4.68
CA VAL A 113 -0.20 3.69 -3.95
C VAL A 113 -0.85 2.66 -4.88
N ARG A 114 -1.74 3.09 -5.79
CA ARG A 114 -2.36 2.21 -6.79
C ARG A 114 -1.36 1.60 -7.77
N VAL A 115 -0.28 2.30 -8.13
CA VAL A 115 0.80 1.72 -8.95
C VAL A 115 1.48 0.55 -8.22
N LEU A 116 1.53 0.58 -6.88
CA LEU A 116 2.19 -0.44 -6.07
C LEU A 116 1.34 -1.69 -5.82
N TYR A 117 0.02 -1.64 -6.02
CA TYR A 117 -0.86 -2.81 -5.78
C TYR A 117 -0.46 -4.11 -6.51
N PRO A 118 0.08 -4.09 -7.74
CA PRO A 118 0.43 -5.32 -8.43
C PRO A 118 1.79 -5.93 -8.03
N ILE A 119 2.56 -5.29 -7.13
CA ILE A 119 3.88 -5.84 -6.72
C ILE A 119 3.72 -7.13 -5.91
N CYS A 120 4.82 -7.85 -5.74
CA CYS A 120 4.83 -9.09 -4.99
C CYS A 120 4.46 -8.86 -3.51
N ILE A 121 3.79 -9.83 -2.86
CA ILE A 121 3.16 -9.58 -1.56
C ILE A 121 4.17 -9.24 -0.46
N GLU A 122 5.35 -9.87 -0.46
CA GLU A 122 6.41 -9.57 0.52
C GLU A 122 6.88 -8.11 0.38
N GLN A 123 7.00 -7.62 -0.86
CA GLN A 123 7.34 -6.23 -1.15
C GLN A 123 6.18 -5.29 -0.80
N TYR A 124 4.94 -5.74 -1.00
CA TYR A 124 3.76 -4.95 -0.65
C TYR A 124 3.61 -4.81 0.87
N ALA A 125 3.92 -5.84 1.65
CA ALA A 125 3.99 -5.72 3.11
C ALA A 125 5.04 -4.68 3.54
N GLU A 126 6.20 -4.62 2.88
CA GLU A 126 7.20 -3.56 3.09
C GLU A 126 6.68 -2.17 2.71
N VAL A 127 5.85 -2.06 1.66
CA VAL A 127 5.15 -0.82 1.31
C VAL A 127 4.21 -0.39 2.44
N ILE A 128 3.36 -1.29 2.97
CA ILE A 128 2.46 -0.98 4.09
C ILE A 128 3.27 -0.50 5.29
N HIS A 129 4.31 -1.24 5.65
CA HIS A 129 5.22 -0.89 6.75
C HIS A 129 5.83 0.50 6.57
N THR A 130 6.33 0.80 5.36
CA THR A 130 6.93 2.10 5.04
C THR A 130 5.91 3.23 5.14
N VAL A 131 4.72 3.07 4.58
CA VAL A 131 3.66 4.09 4.64
C VAL A 131 3.19 4.33 6.07
N HIS A 132 3.10 3.27 6.88
CA HIS A 132 2.86 3.40 8.31
C HIS A 132 3.94 4.25 9.01
N GLY A 133 5.22 4.00 8.72
CA GLY A 133 6.32 4.83 9.23
C GLY A 133 6.17 6.30 8.81
N LEU A 134 5.84 6.56 7.54
CA LEU A 134 5.61 7.92 7.03
C LEU A 134 4.43 8.62 7.70
N TYR A 135 3.35 7.89 8.01
CA TYR A 135 2.21 8.43 8.74
C TYR A 135 2.61 8.83 10.16
N SER A 136 3.35 7.97 10.86
CA SER A 136 3.86 8.25 12.21
C SER A 136 4.78 9.48 12.25
N GLU A 137 5.46 9.77 11.14
CA GLU A 137 6.29 10.97 10.95
C GLU A 137 5.49 12.22 10.49
N GLY A 138 4.17 12.10 10.27
CA GLY A 138 3.32 13.18 9.76
C GLY A 138 3.59 13.56 8.30
N LYS A 139 4.20 12.66 7.51
CA LYS A 139 4.57 12.90 6.10
C LYS A 139 3.51 12.48 5.10
N VAL A 140 2.59 11.62 5.53
CA VAL A 140 1.38 11.26 4.78
C VAL A 140 0.18 11.37 5.72
N ASP A 141 -0.98 11.65 5.15
CA ASP A 141 -2.23 11.73 5.89
C ASP A 141 -2.79 10.35 6.24
N LEU A 142 -3.79 10.36 7.13
CA LEU A 142 -4.49 9.16 7.57
C LEU A 142 -5.22 8.44 6.43
N PHE A 143 -5.69 9.19 5.43
CA PHE A 143 -6.39 8.65 4.28
C PHE A 143 -5.45 7.80 3.39
N THR A 144 -4.23 8.28 3.18
CA THR A 144 -3.18 7.58 2.44
C THR A 144 -2.74 6.30 3.14
N LEU A 145 -2.63 6.33 4.48
CA LEU A 145 -2.38 5.12 5.28
C LEU A 145 -3.54 4.13 5.14
N ALA A 146 -4.77 4.62 5.36
CA ALA A 146 -5.99 3.82 5.25
C ALA A 146 -6.08 3.15 3.87
N LEU A 147 -5.83 3.89 2.80
CA LEU A 147 -5.86 3.39 1.43
C LEU A 147 -4.77 2.33 1.17
N THR A 148 -3.57 2.51 1.72
CA THR A 148 -2.47 1.55 1.60
C THR A 148 -2.74 0.25 2.34
N ALA A 149 -3.75 0.20 3.22
CA ALA A 149 -4.18 -1.01 3.93
C ALA A 149 -5.62 -1.43 3.61
N ASN A 150 -6.31 -0.76 2.68
CA ASN A 150 -7.75 -0.97 2.44
C ASN A 150 -7.99 -2.15 1.48
N PRO A 151 -8.65 -3.21 1.94
CA PRO A 151 -8.86 -4.41 1.14
C PRO A 151 -9.92 -4.34 0.07
N SER A 152 -10.84 -3.39 0.16
CA SER A 152 -11.80 -3.15 -0.91
C SER A 152 -11.15 -2.58 -2.18
N PHE A 153 -9.91 -2.09 -2.12
CA PHE A 153 -9.14 -1.71 -3.31
C PHE A 153 -8.21 -2.83 -3.80
N TYR A 154 -8.20 -3.98 -3.14
CA TYR A 154 -7.34 -5.14 -3.41
C TYR A 154 -7.98 -6.23 -4.26
N PHE A 155 -9.22 -6.06 -4.72
CA PHE A 155 -9.82 -6.99 -5.67
C PHE A 155 -8.97 -7.18 -6.95
N CYS A 156 -8.01 -6.26 -7.20
CA CYS A 156 -7.02 -6.35 -8.26
C CYS A 156 -5.64 -6.97 -7.89
N SER A 157 -5.40 -7.41 -6.65
CA SER A 157 -4.05 -7.51 -6.11
C SER A 157 -3.69 -8.86 -5.49
N ASN A 158 -2.40 -9.14 -5.48
CA ASN A 158 -1.76 -10.25 -4.76
C ASN A 158 -2.15 -10.28 -3.26
N VAL A 159 -2.68 -9.21 -2.68
CA VAL A 159 -3.06 -9.12 -1.27
C VAL A 159 -4.17 -10.11 -0.92
N TYR A 160 -5.20 -10.23 -1.77
CA TYR A 160 -6.31 -11.16 -1.51
C TYR A 160 -5.88 -12.63 -1.58
N GLU A 161 -5.12 -12.97 -2.64
CA GLU A 161 -4.58 -14.32 -2.85
C GLU A 161 -3.61 -14.73 -1.75
N ASN A 162 -2.90 -13.75 -1.17
CA ASN A 162 -1.93 -13.97 -0.12
C ASN A 162 -2.44 -13.54 1.26
N ARG A 163 -3.76 -13.49 1.49
CA ARG A 163 -4.36 -13.16 2.80
C ARG A 163 -3.91 -14.05 3.96
N HIS A 164 -3.35 -15.22 3.65
CA HIS A 164 -2.77 -16.16 4.62
C HIS A 164 -1.28 -15.87 4.94
N ASN A 165 -0.64 -14.93 4.25
CA ASN A 165 0.75 -14.55 4.48
C ASN A 165 0.89 -13.84 5.83
N GLN A 166 1.69 -14.41 6.74
CA GLN A 166 1.81 -13.91 8.12
C GLN A 166 2.35 -12.48 8.21
N ILE A 167 3.28 -12.09 7.33
CA ILE A 167 3.86 -10.74 7.33
C ILE A 167 2.79 -9.73 6.93
N LEU A 168 2.03 -10.03 5.87
CA LEU A 168 0.90 -9.22 5.45
C LEU A 168 -0.15 -9.09 6.56
N GLN A 169 -0.53 -10.20 7.21
CA GLN A 169 -1.51 -10.17 8.30
C GLN A 169 -1.06 -9.27 9.45
N GLN A 170 0.21 -9.32 9.82
CA GLN A 170 0.79 -8.48 10.87
C GLN A 170 0.71 -6.99 10.51
N GLU A 171 1.12 -6.62 9.30
CA GLU A 171 1.11 -5.23 8.85
C GLU A 171 -0.33 -4.69 8.72
N LEU A 172 -1.26 -5.47 8.17
CA LEU A 172 -2.68 -5.09 8.12
C LEU A 172 -3.27 -4.94 9.53
N GLN A 173 -2.94 -5.84 10.46
CA GLN A 173 -3.42 -5.76 11.84
C GLN A 173 -2.85 -4.53 12.56
N HIS A 174 -1.57 -4.20 12.34
CA HIS A 174 -0.96 -2.98 12.88
C HIS A 174 -1.70 -1.72 12.40
N VAL A 175 -2.01 -1.63 11.10
CA VAL A 175 -2.78 -0.49 10.58
C VAL A 175 -4.19 -0.46 11.18
N ALA A 176 -4.87 -1.61 11.27
CA ALA A 176 -6.20 -1.69 11.88
C ALA A 176 -6.20 -1.19 13.34
N ASP A 177 -5.18 -1.55 14.12
CA ASP A 177 -5.06 -1.13 15.52
C ASP A 177 -4.75 0.35 15.68
N LEU A 178 -4.10 0.99 14.71
CA LEU A 178 -3.89 2.43 14.68
C LEU A 178 -5.16 3.22 14.34
N LEU A 179 -6.06 2.63 13.56
CA LEU A 179 -7.31 3.29 13.15
C LEU A 179 -8.38 3.28 14.25
N LYS A 180 -8.39 2.26 15.13
CA LYS A 180 -9.37 2.08 16.22
C LYS A 180 -9.47 3.24 17.23
N PRO A 181 -8.37 3.83 17.75
CA PRO A 181 -8.45 4.88 18.77
C PRO A 181 -8.79 6.25 18.16
N ALA A 182 -8.75 6.38 16.83
CA ALA A 182 -8.76 7.66 16.16
C ALA A 182 -10.16 8.23 15.89
N ASN A 183 -11.24 7.49 16.14
CA ASN A 183 -12.59 7.79 15.59
C ASN A 183 -12.48 8.17 14.10
N SER A 184 -11.62 7.45 13.38
CA SER A 184 -11.29 7.81 12.01
C SER A 184 -12.52 7.61 11.14
N PRO A 185 -12.84 8.53 10.21
CA PRO A 185 -13.90 8.28 9.22
C PRO A 185 -13.60 7.06 8.33
N TYR A 186 -12.37 6.56 8.36
CA TYR A 186 -11.92 5.38 7.63
C TYR A 186 -11.81 4.12 8.50
N GLU A 187 -12.04 4.23 9.82
CA GLU A 187 -11.90 3.10 10.75
C GLU A 187 -12.79 1.94 10.34
N GLU A 188 -14.10 2.16 10.19
CA GLU A 188 -15.05 1.10 9.85
C GLU A 188 -14.74 0.50 8.47
N LEU A 189 -14.41 1.35 7.49
CA LEU A 189 -14.08 0.93 6.13
C LEU A 189 -12.86 0.01 6.09
N VAL A 190 -11.78 0.39 6.78
CA VAL A 190 -10.52 -0.36 6.73
C VAL A 190 -10.52 -1.53 7.70
N THR A 191 -10.98 -1.35 8.94
CA THR A 191 -10.95 -2.41 9.95
C THR A 191 -11.96 -3.52 9.66
N SER A 192 -13.15 -3.20 9.15
CA SER A 192 -14.12 -4.21 8.72
C SER A 192 -13.61 -4.95 7.49
N GLY A 193 -13.08 -4.23 6.51
CA GLY A 193 -12.49 -4.84 5.32
C GLY A 193 -11.34 -5.78 5.68
N ILE A 194 -10.41 -5.35 6.54
CA ILE A 194 -9.27 -6.19 6.96
C ILE A 194 -9.79 -7.43 7.69
N LYS A 195 -10.76 -7.28 8.58
CA LYS A 195 -11.36 -8.42 9.29
C LYS A 195 -12.03 -9.40 8.32
N ASP A 196 -12.80 -8.89 7.37
CA ASP A 196 -13.51 -9.71 6.39
C ASP A 196 -12.51 -10.45 5.47
N LEU A 197 -11.48 -9.75 4.98
CA LEU A 197 -10.36 -10.33 4.24
C LEU A 197 -9.67 -11.46 5.03
N LEU A 198 -9.27 -11.20 6.28
CA LEU A 198 -8.56 -12.16 7.13
C LEU A 198 -9.43 -13.37 7.51
N SER A 199 -10.75 -13.20 7.53
CA SER A 199 -11.71 -14.28 7.78
C SER A 199 -12.08 -15.09 6.53
N GLY A 200 -11.72 -14.61 5.33
CA GLY A 200 -12.10 -15.24 4.05
C GLY A 200 -13.56 -15.00 3.64
N LYS A 201 -14.24 -14.03 4.23
CA LYS A 201 -15.66 -13.75 3.99
C LYS A 201 -15.94 -13.14 2.61
N GLU A 202 -14.95 -12.48 2.00
CA GLU A 202 -15.06 -11.81 0.70
C GLU A 202 -14.83 -12.74 -0.51
N ASP A 203 -14.81 -14.07 -0.31
CA ASP A 203 -14.47 -15.02 -1.38
C ASP A 203 -15.45 -14.97 -2.56
N GLU A 204 -16.75 -14.75 -2.34
CA GLU A 204 -17.75 -14.66 -3.42
C GLU A 204 -17.61 -13.37 -4.23
N ASP A 205 -17.54 -12.21 -3.57
CA ASP A 205 -17.37 -10.89 -4.19
C ASP A 205 -16.04 -10.81 -4.97
N TYR A 206 -14.98 -11.42 -4.44
CA TYR A 206 -13.69 -11.52 -5.11
C TYR A 206 -13.74 -12.36 -6.39
N GLN A 207 -14.43 -13.51 -6.37
CA GLN A 207 -14.59 -14.32 -7.58
C GLN A 207 -15.41 -13.60 -8.66
N GLU A 208 -16.46 -12.89 -8.27
CA GLU A 208 -17.25 -12.08 -9.20
C GLU A 208 -16.40 -10.95 -9.80
N PHE A 209 -15.63 -10.24 -8.97
CA PHE A 209 -14.75 -9.19 -9.43
C PHE A 209 -13.67 -9.70 -10.40
N ILE A 210 -12.95 -10.80 -10.07
CA ILE A 210 -11.96 -11.39 -10.99
C ILE A 210 -12.63 -11.76 -12.31
N THR A 211 -13.81 -12.38 -12.26
CA THR A 211 -14.50 -12.80 -13.48
C THR A 211 -14.77 -11.61 -14.41
N ASN A 212 -15.11 -10.45 -13.83
CA ASN A 212 -15.41 -9.23 -14.57
C ASN A 212 -14.16 -8.41 -14.96
N HIS A 213 -13.05 -8.56 -14.22
CA HIS A 213 -11.87 -7.69 -14.33
C HIS A 213 -10.53 -8.44 -14.52
N SER A 214 -10.57 -9.74 -14.81
CA SER A 214 -9.42 -10.62 -15.10
C SER A 214 -8.34 -10.02 -16.01
N PRO A 215 -8.63 -9.28 -17.11
CA PRO A 215 -7.58 -8.69 -17.95
C PRO A 215 -6.74 -7.61 -17.25
N TYR A 216 -7.14 -7.19 -16.05
CA TYR A 216 -6.49 -6.16 -15.26
C TYR A 216 -5.64 -6.74 -14.11
N LEU A 217 -5.69 -8.05 -13.85
CA LEU A 217 -4.89 -8.65 -12.77
C LEU A 217 -3.44 -8.90 -13.21
N PRO A 218 -2.45 -8.72 -12.32
CA PRO A 218 -1.08 -9.11 -12.63
C PRO A 218 -1.01 -10.62 -12.92
N ASN A 219 -0.52 -10.96 -14.12
CA ASN A 219 -0.47 -12.32 -14.66
C ASN A 219 0.59 -13.24 -14.01
N LYS A 220 1.17 -12.89 -12.86
CA LYS A 220 2.30 -13.66 -12.33
C LYS A 220 2.15 -13.88 -10.82
N PRO A 221 1.96 -15.12 -10.37
CA PRO A 221 2.28 -15.45 -8.99
C PRO A 221 3.74 -15.07 -8.73
N CYS A 222 4.00 -14.50 -7.56
CA CYS A 222 5.37 -14.40 -7.04
C CYS A 222 6.01 -15.76 -7.22
N LYS A 223 7.12 -15.84 -7.97
CA LYS A 223 7.87 -17.09 -8.04
C LYS A 223 8.32 -17.38 -6.61
N SER A 224 7.69 -18.35 -5.96
CA SER A 224 8.27 -18.96 -4.78
C SER A 224 9.53 -19.66 -5.27
N GLU A 225 10.69 -19.05 -5.03
CA GLU A 225 11.92 -19.81 -5.02
C GLU A 225 11.76 -20.83 -3.89
N LYS A 226 11.57 -22.09 -4.29
CA LYS A 226 11.60 -23.25 -3.41
C LYS A 226 12.98 -23.43 -2.79
#